data_AF-A0A6A5QWK0-F1
#
_entry.id   AF-A0A6A5QWK0-F1
#
_cell.length_a   1.000
_cell.length_b   1.000
_cell.length_c   1.000
_cell.angle_alpha   90.00
_cell.angle_beta   90.00
_cell.angle_gamma   90.00
#
_symmetry.space_group_name_H-M   'P 1'
#
loop_
_entity.id
_entity.type
_entity.pdbx_description
1 polymer ?
#
loop_
_entity_poly.entity_id
_entity_poly.type
_entity_poly.pdbx_seq_one_letter_code
_entity_poly.pdbx_strand_id
1 'polypeptide(L)'
;MESSNSDFFNYAPTEPNPADYNSRDYTDGNYTSRDGTSCTYSAGDYASGNYNTNDYDLSDDNSRDYGAGNNASGASGSYDKGDCSSSNYNTGGFTSGDYNTSDNTSADYATSNYYTAADHIRYTTRAILTYGTDIRIWPAPARHDLTLAGTVLVLSSTSAPICKAYKLVLFVTSPHFRAYFESNPSATSVEIADPNIDLPAIMHVMQWVQIVVDNPTAKFGIKVPGGNEDIVKVRYAAVKLGLELYVRHFVRIYKDRLRDRMPSSAECELVERMALDDGDDVVCAVGERLAHLRRRQVLDMYEVAALEEFLSKHEVMARAVFAADERVKHARHQR
;
A
#
# COMPACT_ATOMS: atom_id res chain seq x y z
N MET A 1 14.36 -59.01 -17.66
CA MET A 1 15.23 -57.98 -18.27
C MET A 1 14.63 -57.68 -19.62
N GLU A 2 13.78 -56.66 -19.70
CA GLU A 2 13.35 -56.04 -20.96
C GLU A 2 12.87 -54.63 -20.60
N SER A 3 13.67 -53.66 -21.01
CA SER A 3 13.53 -52.23 -20.77
C SER A 3 12.55 -51.64 -21.77
N SER A 4 11.47 -51.03 -21.29
CA SER A 4 10.57 -50.24 -22.13
C SER A 4 10.83 -48.75 -21.88
N ASN A 5 11.33 -48.09 -22.93
CA ASN A 5 11.62 -46.66 -23.03
C ASN A 5 10.38 -45.80 -22.79
N SER A 6 10.53 -44.80 -21.94
CA SER A 6 9.62 -43.67 -21.78
C SER A 6 10.06 -42.52 -22.68
N ASP A 7 9.33 -42.26 -23.76
CA ASP A 7 9.51 -41.05 -24.58
C ASP A 7 8.89 -39.84 -23.88
N PHE A 8 9.75 -39.00 -23.32
CA PHE A 8 9.43 -37.69 -22.76
C PHE A 8 9.34 -36.65 -23.89
N PHE A 9 8.16 -36.06 -24.10
CA PHE A 9 8.00 -34.88 -24.94
C PHE A 9 8.49 -33.63 -24.18
N ASN A 10 9.62 -33.06 -24.64
CA ASN A 10 10.09 -31.73 -24.25
C ASN A 10 9.29 -30.65 -24.99
N TYR A 11 8.39 -29.96 -24.30
CA TYR A 11 7.89 -28.64 -24.72
C TYR A 11 8.58 -27.58 -23.86
N ALA A 12 9.53 -26.85 -24.46
CA ALA A 12 10.06 -25.63 -23.88
C ALA A 12 9.09 -24.47 -24.18
N PRO A 13 8.59 -23.72 -23.17
CA PRO A 13 7.84 -22.51 -23.43
C PRO A 13 8.81 -21.37 -23.79
N THR A 14 8.60 -20.77 -24.95
CA THR A 14 9.23 -19.51 -25.34
C THR A 14 8.74 -18.38 -24.44
N GLU A 15 9.63 -17.74 -23.69
CA GLU A 15 9.33 -16.58 -22.86
C GLU A 15 8.93 -15.37 -23.72
N PRO A 16 7.87 -14.62 -23.37
CA PRO A 16 7.57 -13.34 -24.00
C PRO A 16 8.44 -12.22 -23.41
N ASN A 17 9.04 -11.46 -24.33
CA ASN A 17 9.85 -10.25 -24.12
C ASN A 17 9.07 -9.16 -23.35
N PRO A 18 9.57 -8.61 -22.22
CA PRO A 18 8.89 -7.56 -21.48
C PRO A 18 9.29 -6.19 -22.03
N ALA A 19 8.54 -5.68 -23.01
CA ALA A 19 8.62 -4.29 -23.41
C ALA A 19 7.60 -3.43 -22.62
N ASP A 20 8.14 -2.50 -21.84
CA ASP A 20 7.59 -1.21 -21.41
C ASP A 20 6.11 -1.12 -20.97
N TYR A 21 5.89 -1.25 -19.66
CA TYR A 21 4.70 -0.69 -19.01
C TYR A 21 5.03 0.61 -18.28
N ASN A 22 4.70 1.73 -18.92
CA ASN A 22 4.64 3.05 -18.33
C ASN A 22 3.48 3.09 -17.31
N SER A 23 3.78 3.01 -16.01
CA SER A 23 2.79 3.19 -14.96
C SER A 23 2.44 4.67 -14.84
N ARG A 24 1.21 5.04 -15.21
CA ARG A 24 0.65 6.36 -14.86
C ARG A 24 0.38 6.37 -13.35
N ASP A 25 1.01 7.31 -12.66
CA ASP A 25 0.71 7.67 -11.28
C ASP A 25 -0.75 8.13 -11.18
N TYR A 26 -1.51 7.51 -10.28
CA TYR A 26 -2.80 8.02 -9.82
C TYR A 26 -2.72 8.17 -8.32
N THR A 27 -2.93 9.41 -7.88
CA THR A 27 -2.99 9.84 -6.49
C THR A 27 -4.18 9.19 -5.78
N ASP A 28 -3.88 8.51 -4.67
CA ASP A 28 -4.84 7.87 -3.78
C ASP A 28 -5.78 8.90 -3.15
N GLY A 29 -7.09 8.70 -3.32
CA GLY A 29 -8.12 9.37 -2.53
C GLY A 29 -8.31 8.66 -1.18
N ASN A 30 -8.28 9.44 -0.09
CA ASN A 30 -8.57 8.96 1.27
C ASN A 30 -9.98 8.35 1.37
N TYR A 31 -10.07 7.04 1.58
CA TYR A 31 -11.31 6.39 2.00
C TYR A 31 -11.25 6.11 3.50
N THR A 32 -12.08 6.83 4.26
CA THR A 32 -12.41 6.50 5.64
C THR A 32 -13.31 5.26 5.65
N SER A 33 -12.85 4.17 6.26
CA SER A 33 -13.65 2.96 6.50
C SER A 33 -14.78 3.26 7.48
N ARG A 34 -16.03 2.97 7.09
CA ARG A 34 -17.18 2.96 7.99
C ARG A 34 -17.64 1.53 8.16
N ASP A 35 -17.66 1.05 9.41
CA ASP A 35 -18.32 -0.19 9.79
C ASP A 35 -19.82 -0.11 9.45
N GLY A 36 -20.34 -1.16 8.81
CA GLY A 36 -21.75 -1.27 8.46
C GLY A 36 -22.07 -2.57 7.74
N THR A 37 -22.50 -3.57 8.50
CA THR A 37 -23.24 -4.74 8.02
C THR A 37 -24.55 -4.33 7.34
N SER A 38 -24.98 -5.14 6.36
CA SER A 38 -26.27 -5.11 5.62
C SER A 38 -26.31 -4.26 4.33
N CYS A 39 -26.14 -4.94 3.19
CA CYS A 39 -26.55 -4.43 1.88
C CYS A 39 -28.03 -4.74 1.63
N THR A 40 -28.91 -3.80 1.95
CA THR A 40 -30.18 -3.62 1.25
C THR A 40 -30.32 -2.14 0.90
N TYR A 41 -30.25 -1.81 -0.39
CA TYR A 41 -30.63 -0.49 -0.89
C TYR A 41 -31.96 -0.61 -1.64
N SER A 42 -33.02 -0.08 -1.03
CA SER A 42 -34.22 0.34 -1.72
C SER A 42 -33.95 1.70 -2.34
N ALA A 43 -34.23 1.82 -3.65
CA ALA A 43 -34.10 3.06 -4.39
C ALA A 43 -35.08 4.12 -3.87
N GLY A 44 -34.55 5.31 -3.56
CA GLY A 44 -35.32 6.52 -3.29
C GLY A 44 -34.65 7.70 -3.97
N ASP A 45 -35.35 8.29 -4.94
CA ASP A 45 -34.97 9.49 -5.67
C ASP A 45 -34.72 10.67 -4.73
N TYR A 46 -33.57 11.37 -4.84
CA TYR A 46 -33.49 12.79 -4.47
C TYR A 46 -32.51 13.57 -5.35
N ALA A 47 -32.94 14.81 -5.56
CA ALA A 47 -32.56 15.75 -6.59
C ALA A 47 -31.19 16.42 -6.39
N SER A 48 -30.71 16.97 -7.51
CA SER A 48 -29.60 17.90 -7.68
C SER A 48 -29.47 18.98 -6.61
N GLY A 49 -28.26 19.16 -6.09
CA GLY A 49 -27.84 20.33 -5.33
C GLY A 49 -26.41 20.71 -5.67
N ASN A 50 -26.24 21.82 -6.39
CA ASN A 50 -24.96 22.50 -6.62
C ASN A 50 -24.35 22.96 -5.30
N TYR A 51 -23.04 22.75 -5.10
CA TYR A 51 -22.25 23.58 -4.21
C TYR A 51 -20.96 24.02 -4.88
N ASN A 52 -20.74 25.33 -4.75
CA ASN A 52 -19.69 26.14 -5.33
C ASN A 52 -18.57 26.36 -4.30
N THR A 53 -17.34 26.53 -4.81
CA THR A 53 -16.18 27.26 -4.26
C THR A 53 -15.63 26.90 -2.88
N ASN A 54 -14.32 26.58 -2.85
CA ASN A 54 -13.34 27.47 -2.23
C ASN A 54 -11.96 27.27 -2.88
N ASP A 55 -11.48 28.34 -3.49
CA ASP A 55 -10.13 28.55 -4.02
C ASP A 55 -9.11 28.62 -2.87
N TYR A 56 -7.95 28.01 -3.08
CA TYR A 56 -6.71 28.42 -2.43
C TYR A 56 -5.76 28.92 -3.51
N ASP A 57 -5.57 30.23 -3.51
CA ASP A 57 -4.51 30.96 -4.20
C ASP A 57 -3.13 30.42 -3.76
N LEU A 58 -2.36 29.94 -4.74
CA LEU A 58 -0.91 29.88 -4.66
C LEU A 58 -0.35 30.64 -5.86
N SER A 59 0.06 31.87 -5.57
CA SER A 59 0.98 32.66 -6.37
C SER A 59 2.31 31.93 -6.50
N ASP A 60 2.77 31.73 -7.73
CA ASP A 60 4.09 32.14 -8.23
C ASP A 60 4.33 31.46 -9.58
N ASP A 61 4.44 32.24 -10.66
CA ASP A 61 5.73 32.35 -11.36
C ASP A 61 5.68 33.29 -12.57
N ASN A 62 6.69 34.15 -12.60
CA ASN A 62 7.04 35.03 -13.71
C ASN A 62 7.40 34.21 -14.95
N SER A 63 6.46 34.07 -15.90
CA SER A 63 6.78 33.71 -17.29
C SER A 63 6.82 34.98 -18.14
N ARG A 64 8.04 35.38 -18.52
CA ARG A 64 8.31 36.44 -19.49
C ARG A 64 7.86 35.99 -20.88
N ASP A 65 6.84 36.66 -21.41
CA ASP A 65 6.45 36.55 -22.80
C ASP A 65 7.48 37.25 -23.71
N TYR A 66 8.19 36.48 -24.54
CA TYR A 66 8.89 37.00 -25.71
C TYR A 66 7.90 37.04 -26.89
N GLY A 67 7.19 38.17 -27.02
CA GLY A 67 6.42 38.48 -28.23
C GLY A 67 7.36 38.79 -29.39
N ALA A 68 7.34 37.94 -30.41
CA ALA A 68 7.99 38.18 -31.70
C ALA A 68 7.31 39.35 -32.43
N GLY A 69 7.94 40.52 -32.40
CA GLY A 69 7.54 41.70 -33.16
C GLY A 69 8.06 41.66 -34.59
N ASN A 70 7.14 41.83 -35.55
CA ASN A 70 7.44 42.09 -36.96
C ASN A 70 8.12 43.46 -37.12
N ASN A 71 9.30 43.47 -37.75
CA ASN A 71 9.94 44.65 -38.28
C ASN A 71 9.36 45.00 -39.66
N ALA A 72 8.97 46.26 -39.89
CA ALA A 72 9.71 47.14 -40.80
C ALA A 72 8.97 48.45 -41.11
N SER A 73 9.79 49.50 -41.21
CA SER A 73 9.61 50.79 -41.90
C SER A 73 8.94 51.93 -41.13
N GLY A 74 9.74 52.98 -40.90
CA GLY A 74 9.22 54.34 -40.83
C GLY A 74 9.86 55.28 -39.81
N ALA A 75 10.78 56.10 -40.30
CA ALA A 75 11.01 57.50 -39.90
C ALA A 75 11.70 57.84 -38.55
N SER A 76 12.86 58.47 -38.75
CA SER A 76 13.60 59.44 -37.93
C SER A 76 12.80 60.31 -36.96
N GLY A 77 13.32 60.50 -35.75
CA GLY A 77 12.98 61.60 -34.85
C GLY A 77 13.97 61.70 -33.69
N SER A 78 14.72 62.80 -33.65
CA SER A 78 15.55 63.25 -32.52
C SER A 78 14.72 64.11 -31.56
N TYR A 79 15.35 64.64 -30.50
CA TYR A 79 14.83 65.57 -29.47
C TYR A 79 13.91 64.93 -28.42
N ASP A 80 13.90 65.29 -27.13
CA ASP A 80 14.75 66.11 -26.27
C ASP A 80 14.33 65.80 -24.82
N LYS A 81 15.12 66.29 -23.87
CA LYS A 81 14.90 66.27 -22.41
C LYS A 81 13.44 66.48 -21.96
N GLY A 82 13.06 65.74 -20.92
CA GLY A 82 11.93 66.06 -20.05
C GLY A 82 12.20 65.60 -18.63
N ASP A 83 12.48 66.56 -17.74
CA ASP A 83 12.49 66.41 -16.29
C ASP A 83 11.12 65.94 -15.78
N CYS A 84 11.11 64.91 -14.94
CA CYS A 84 9.98 64.60 -14.06
C CYS A 84 10.49 64.37 -12.63
N SER A 85 10.58 65.49 -11.91
CA SER A 85 10.09 65.70 -10.55
C SER A 85 10.14 64.53 -9.56
N SER A 86 11.04 64.72 -8.60
CA SER A 86 11.08 64.12 -7.26
C SER A 86 9.71 63.95 -6.60
N SER A 87 9.41 62.72 -6.16
CA SER A 87 8.49 62.46 -5.05
C SER A 87 9.23 61.74 -3.93
N ASN A 88 9.41 62.47 -2.82
CA ASN A 88 9.86 61.96 -1.54
C ASN A 88 8.90 60.88 -1.02
N TYR A 89 9.43 59.70 -0.69
CA TYR A 89 8.85 58.84 0.35
C TYR A 89 9.95 58.32 1.27
N ASN A 90 9.63 58.42 2.55
CA ASN A 90 10.47 58.23 3.73
C ASN A 90 11.42 57.03 3.71
N THR A 91 12.71 57.31 3.86
CA THR A 91 13.68 56.37 4.44
C THR A 91 13.35 56.16 5.92
N GLY A 92 12.65 55.07 6.23
CA GLY A 92 12.63 54.49 7.57
C GLY A 92 14.04 54.00 7.91
N GLY A 93 14.63 54.56 8.98
CA GLY A 93 15.94 54.18 9.46
C GLY A 93 15.94 52.73 9.95
N PHE A 94 16.86 51.93 9.42
CA PHE A 94 17.24 50.66 10.05
C PHE A 94 18.13 50.98 11.24
N THR A 95 17.56 50.93 12.44
CA THR A 95 18.33 50.77 13.67
C THR A 95 19.02 49.42 13.61
N SER A 96 20.35 49.46 13.55
CA SER A 96 21.25 48.35 13.83
C SER A 96 20.93 47.79 15.21
N GLY A 97 20.15 46.71 15.25
CA GLY A 97 20.00 45.88 16.43
C GLY A 97 21.16 44.91 16.48
N ASP A 98 21.99 45.03 17.51
CA ASP A 98 23.06 44.09 17.83
C ASP A 98 22.49 42.67 17.89
N TYR A 99 22.85 41.84 16.90
CA TYR A 99 22.65 40.40 17.01
C TYR A 99 23.62 39.89 18.07
N ASN A 100 23.07 39.72 19.27
CA ASN A 100 23.69 38.99 20.35
C ASN A 100 23.99 37.57 19.82
N THR A 101 25.24 37.30 19.48
CA THR A 101 25.79 35.95 19.39
C THR A 101 25.77 35.37 20.80
N SER A 102 24.61 34.89 21.25
CA SER A 102 24.57 33.96 22.36
C SER A 102 25.21 32.68 21.86
N ASP A 103 26.35 32.37 22.45
CA ASP A 103 27.05 31.11 22.38
C ASP A 103 26.07 29.96 22.14
N ASN A 104 26.12 29.38 20.94
CA ASN A 104 25.77 27.99 20.77
C ASN A 104 26.85 27.19 21.49
N THR A 105 26.80 27.21 22.82
CA THR A 105 27.36 26.14 23.61
C THR A 105 26.74 24.88 23.07
N SER A 106 27.57 24.09 22.39
CA SER A 106 27.48 22.65 22.27
C SER A 106 27.32 22.08 23.67
N ALA A 107 26.15 22.29 24.27
CA ALA A 107 25.77 21.74 25.54
C ALA A 107 25.53 20.26 25.29
N ASP A 108 26.55 19.48 25.60
CA ASP A 108 26.44 18.20 26.28
C ASP A 108 25.02 17.60 26.29
N TYR A 109 24.65 16.92 25.20
CA TYR A 109 23.66 15.85 25.26
C TYR A 109 24.23 14.58 25.93
N ALA A 110 25.29 14.72 26.71
CA ALA A 110 25.83 13.71 27.60
C ALA A 110 25.15 13.76 28.99
N THR A 111 23.87 14.15 29.08
CA THR A 111 23.08 13.74 30.24
C THR A 111 22.79 12.25 30.10
N SER A 112 23.60 11.47 30.80
CA SER A 112 23.38 10.09 31.23
C SER A 112 22.02 9.94 31.94
N ASN A 113 20.93 10.09 31.19
CA ASN A 113 19.63 9.61 31.60
C ASN A 113 19.48 8.23 31.01
N TYR A 114 19.46 7.23 31.88
CA TYR A 114 18.95 5.89 31.59
C TYR A 114 17.48 6.00 31.19
N TYR A 115 17.19 6.57 30.02
CA TYR A 115 15.96 6.25 29.32
C TYR A 115 16.10 4.79 28.97
N THR A 116 15.47 3.94 29.78
CA THR A 116 15.36 2.54 29.41
C THR A 116 14.63 2.49 28.06
N ALA A 117 14.84 1.44 27.26
CA ALA A 117 14.06 1.26 26.03
C ALA A 117 12.55 1.40 26.30
N ALA A 118 12.09 1.01 27.50
CA ALA A 118 10.71 1.19 27.95
C ALA A 118 10.30 2.68 28.12
N ASP A 119 11.18 3.54 28.62
CA ASP A 119 10.91 4.98 28.76
C ASP A 119 10.91 5.69 27.40
N HIS A 120 11.84 5.31 26.50
CA HIS A 120 11.84 5.83 25.14
C HIS A 120 10.57 5.41 24.39
N ILE A 121 10.17 4.14 24.49
CA ILE A 121 8.89 3.63 23.95
C ILE A 121 7.73 4.45 24.53
N ARG A 122 7.64 4.61 25.87
CA ARG A 122 6.54 5.38 26.51
C ARG A 122 6.48 6.83 26.06
N TYR A 123 7.63 7.48 25.86
CA TYR A 123 7.70 8.87 25.41
C TYR A 123 7.30 9.01 23.94
N THR A 124 7.89 8.22 23.03
CA THR A 124 7.55 8.25 21.60
C THR A 124 6.10 7.82 21.36
N THR A 125 5.61 6.80 22.06
CA THR A 125 4.23 6.31 21.91
C THR A 125 3.17 7.31 22.33
N ARG A 126 3.42 8.12 23.36
CA ARG A 126 2.46 9.13 23.82
C ARG A 126 2.50 10.43 23.02
N ALA A 127 3.65 10.81 22.48
CA ALA A 127 3.82 12.12 21.86
C ALA A 127 3.74 12.11 20.32
N ILE A 128 4.09 11.00 19.66
CA ILE A 128 4.40 11.01 18.21
C ILE A 128 3.67 9.90 17.43
N LEU A 129 3.32 8.78 18.08
CA LEU A 129 2.91 7.56 17.38
C LEU A 129 1.40 7.32 17.43
N THR A 130 0.63 8.18 16.76
CA THR A 130 -0.78 7.87 16.51
C THR A 130 -0.89 6.48 15.87
N TYR A 131 -1.83 5.69 16.37
CA TYR A 131 -2.13 4.37 15.82
C TYR A 131 -2.50 4.47 14.33
N GLY A 132 -2.06 3.51 13.52
CA GLY A 132 -2.39 3.45 12.10
C GLY A 132 -1.65 4.45 11.21
N THR A 133 -0.68 5.21 11.75
CA THR A 133 0.10 6.12 10.92
C THR A 133 0.97 5.31 9.96
N ASP A 134 0.80 5.57 8.67
CA ASP A 134 1.56 4.93 7.62
C ASP A 134 3.03 5.35 7.71
N ILE A 135 3.91 4.48 8.19
CA ILE A 135 5.34 4.84 8.38
C ILE A 135 6.04 5.19 7.06
N ARG A 136 5.43 4.85 5.92
CA ARG A 136 5.95 5.15 4.59
C ARG A 136 6.06 6.65 4.35
N ILE A 137 5.18 7.45 4.96
CA ILE A 137 5.16 8.90 4.79
C ILE A 137 6.16 9.61 5.72
N TRP A 138 6.80 8.89 6.64
CA TRP A 138 7.73 9.48 7.59
C TRP A 138 9.08 9.78 6.94
N PRO A 139 9.78 10.85 7.37
CA PRO A 139 11.16 11.10 6.97
C PRO A 139 12.07 9.93 7.35
N ALA A 140 13.08 9.64 6.53
CA ALA A 140 14.02 8.55 6.78
C ALA A 140 14.70 8.58 8.16
N PRO A 141 15.13 9.75 8.71
CA PRO A 141 15.66 9.82 10.07
C PRO A 141 14.66 9.35 11.13
N ALA A 142 13.39 9.75 11.02
CA ALA A 142 12.35 9.34 11.96
C ALA A 142 12.03 7.83 11.88
N ARG A 143 12.14 7.23 10.68
CA ARG A 143 12.06 5.77 10.54
C ARG A 143 13.26 5.08 11.20
N HIS A 144 14.47 5.63 11.03
CA HIS A 144 15.69 5.09 11.62
C HIS A 144 15.65 5.07 13.15
N ASP A 145 15.05 6.08 13.78
CA ASP A 145 14.88 6.14 15.24
C ASP A 145 14.07 4.95 15.79
N LEU A 146 13.23 4.29 14.97
CA LEU A 146 12.51 3.07 15.37
C LEU A 146 13.45 1.87 15.61
N THR A 147 14.72 1.94 15.23
CA THR A 147 15.71 0.90 15.55
C THR A 147 16.21 0.96 16.98
N LEU A 148 16.05 2.10 17.67
CA LEU A 148 16.65 2.36 19.00
C LEU A 148 16.14 1.43 20.10
N ALA A 149 14.93 0.87 19.95
CA ALA A 149 14.38 -0.11 20.89
C ALA A 149 14.91 -1.55 20.68
N GLY A 150 15.83 -1.74 19.74
CA GLY A 150 16.40 -3.03 19.40
C GLY A 150 15.45 -3.96 18.66
N THR A 151 15.82 -5.24 18.62
CA THR A 151 15.09 -6.28 17.88
C THR A 151 14.40 -7.26 18.81
N VAL A 152 13.26 -7.78 18.38
CA VAL A 152 12.58 -8.93 18.98
C VAL A 152 12.70 -10.15 18.07
N LEU A 153 12.69 -11.34 18.68
CA LEU A 153 12.66 -12.61 17.97
C LEU A 153 11.22 -13.01 17.65
N VAL A 154 10.90 -13.19 16.38
CA VAL A 154 9.60 -13.70 15.94
C VAL A 154 9.67 -15.23 15.92
N LEU A 155 8.79 -15.87 16.68
CA LEU A 155 8.72 -17.32 16.86
C LEU A 155 7.49 -17.87 16.12
N SER A 156 7.62 -19.09 15.61
CA SER A 156 6.47 -19.88 15.12
C SER A 156 5.67 -20.44 16.30
N SER A 157 4.52 -21.04 16.01
CA SER A 157 3.66 -21.75 16.98
C SER A 157 4.32 -22.97 17.65
N THR A 158 5.49 -23.38 17.17
CA THR A 158 6.33 -24.42 17.80
C THR A 158 7.46 -23.83 18.63
N SER A 159 7.42 -22.52 18.89
CA SER A 159 8.50 -21.73 19.50
C SER A 159 9.83 -21.75 18.72
N ALA A 160 9.85 -22.27 17.48
CA ALA A 160 11.03 -22.22 16.64
C ALA A 160 11.25 -20.79 16.10
N PRO A 161 12.49 -20.27 16.11
CA PRO A 161 12.79 -18.93 15.62
C PRO A 161 12.58 -18.81 14.12
N ILE A 162 11.83 -17.79 13.69
CA ILE A 162 11.58 -17.48 12.27
C ILE A 162 12.56 -16.39 11.82
N CYS A 163 12.53 -15.23 12.47
CA CYS A 163 13.34 -14.06 12.10
C CYS A 163 13.46 -13.06 13.26
N LYS A 164 14.29 -12.02 13.08
CA LYS A 164 14.36 -10.86 13.97
C LYS A 164 13.67 -9.66 13.32
N ALA A 165 13.01 -8.82 14.12
CA ALA A 165 12.39 -7.59 13.62
C ALA A 165 12.55 -6.45 14.63
N TYR A 166 12.59 -5.21 14.15
CA TYR A 166 12.69 -4.03 15.02
C TYR A 166 11.41 -3.85 15.83
N LYS A 167 11.55 -3.81 17.16
CA LYS A 167 10.42 -3.83 18.10
C LYS A 167 9.46 -2.66 17.88
N LEU A 168 10.02 -1.45 17.80
CA LEU A 168 9.24 -0.23 17.61
C LEU A 168 8.60 -0.15 16.22
N VAL A 169 9.22 -0.73 15.19
CA VAL A 169 8.60 -0.78 13.86
C VAL A 169 7.36 -1.65 13.89
N LEU A 170 7.43 -2.85 14.48
CA LEU A 170 6.26 -3.70 14.67
C LEU A 170 5.19 -3.01 15.51
N PHE A 171 5.59 -2.33 16.59
CA PHE A 171 4.69 -1.56 17.45
C PHE A 171 3.90 -0.49 16.68
N VAL A 172 4.58 0.23 15.77
CA VAL A 172 3.94 1.32 15.02
C VAL A 172 3.07 0.77 13.89
N THR A 173 3.58 -0.24 13.18
CA THR A 173 2.98 -0.73 11.93
C THR A 173 1.80 -1.66 12.16
N SER A 174 1.68 -2.31 13.33
CA SER A 174 0.65 -3.31 13.60
C SER A 174 -0.11 -3.10 14.92
N PRO A 175 -1.46 -3.10 14.92
CA PRO A 175 -2.26 -3.10 16.15
C PRO A 175 -1.97 -4.31 17.04
N HIS A 176 -1.75 -5.47 16.44
CA HIS A 176 -1.60 -6.71 17.19
C HIS A 176 -0.27 -6.71 17.94
N PHE A 177 0.82 -6.33 17.26
CA PHE A 177 2.12 -6.18 17.93
C PHE A 177 2.11 -5.03 18.94
N ARG A 178 1.43 -3.93 18.64
CA ARG A 178 1.22 -2.83 19.60
C ARG A 178 0.59 -3.33 20.89
N ALA A 179 -0.61 -3.93 20.81
CA ALA A 179 -1.33 -4.43 21.97
C ALA A 179 -0.49 -5.44 22.78
N TYR A 180 0.24 -6.31 22.06
CA TYR A 180 1.15 -7.26 22.69
C TYR A 180 2.28 -6.57 23.47
N PHE A 181 2.98 -5.59 22.88
CA PHE A 181 4.10 -4.91 23.52
C PHE A 181 3.68 -3.88 24.58
N GLU A 182 2.48 -3.30 24.49
CA GLU A 182 1.89 -2.49 25.56
C GLU A 182 1.67 -3.35 26.83
N SER A 183 1.22 -4.59 26.64
CA SER A 183 1.03 -5.55 27.72
C SER A 183 2.34 -6.19 28.19
N ASN A 184 3.33 -6.30 27.29
CA ASN A 184 4.61 -6.99 27.52
C ASN A 184 5.81 -6.11 27.09
N PRO A 185 6.07 -4.99 27.77
CA PRO A 185 7.08 -4.02 27.34
C PRO A 185 8.52 -4.57 27.39
N SER A 186 8.78 -5.57 28.22
CA SER A 186 10.09 -6.24 28.33
C SER A 186 10.24 -7.45 27.39
N ALA A 187 9.22 -7.79 26.60
CA ALA A 187 9.28 -8.95 25.71
C ALA A 187 10.44 -8.84 24.71
N THR A 188 11.25 -9.88 24.64
CA THR A 188 12.36 -10.06 23.69
C THR A 188 12.00 -11.00 22.54
N SER A 189 10.86 -11.67 22.62
CA SER A 189 10.29 -12.52 21.59
C SER A 189 8.78 -12.31 21.47
N VAL A 190 8.21 -12.71 20.33
CA VAL A 190 6.77 -12.76 20.10
C VAL A 190 6.44 -14.03 19.32
N GLU A 191 5.39 -14.73 19.74
CA GLU A 191 4.97 -15.99 19.12
C GLU A 191 3.79 -15.76 18.18
N ILE A 192 3.88 -16.30 16.96
CA ILE A 192 2.80 -16.30 15.98
C ILE A 192 2.02 -17.60 16.14
N ALA A 193 0.85 -17.51 16.77
CA ALA A 193 0.06 -18.67 17.17
C ALA A 193 -0.77 -19.29 16.03
N ASP A 194 -1.04 -18.57 14.93
CA ASP A 194 -1.89 -19.08 13.84
C ASP A 194 -1.11 -20.14 13.02
N PRO A 195 -1.51 -21.42 13.07
CA PRO A 195 -0.81 -22.51 12.38
C PRO A 195 -0.99 -22.47 10.86
N ASN A 196 -1.95 -21.68 10.34
CA ASN A 196 -2.21 -21.59 8.91
C ASN A 196 -1.35 -20.55 8.21
N ILE A 197 -0.61 -19.72 8.96
CA ILE A 197 0.29 -18.73 8.36
C ILE A 197 1.55 -19.44 7.85
N ASP A 198 1.81 -19.28 6.56
CA ASP A 198 3.00 -19.78 5.90
C ASP A 198 4.27 -19.07 6.42
N LEU A 199 5.28 -19.84 6.85
CA LEU A 199 6.50 -19.28 7.44
C LEU A 199 7.30 -18.40 6.45
N PRO A 200 7.52 -18.82 5.18
CA PRO A 200 8.09 -17.94 4.16
C PRO A 200 7.32 -16.62 4.01
N ALA A 201 5.98 -16.64 4.08
CA ALA A 201 5.18 -15.42 4.02
C ALA A 201 5.45 -14.48 5.21
N ILE A 202 5.57 -15.01 6.44
CA ILE A 202 5.99 -14.20 7.61
C ILE A 202 7.36 -13.58 7.37
N MET A 203 8.33 -14.37 6.93
CA MET A 203 9.69 -13.88 6.65
C MET A 203 9.66 -12.74 5.62
N HIS A 204 8.85 -12.86 4.58
CA HIS A 204 8.71 -11.84 3.54
C HIS A 204 8.14 -10.53 4.08
N VAL A 205 7.12 -10.61 4.95
CA VAL A 205 6.56 -9.43 5.64
C VAL A 205 7.59 -8.81 6.59
N MET A 206 8.31 -9.62 7.36
CA MET A 206 9.31 -9.15 8.33
C MET A 206 10.56 -8.57 7.66
N GLN A 207 10.92 -9.08 6.48
CA GLN A 207 11.99 -8.50 5.66
C GLN A 207 11.63 -7.08 5.22
N TRP A 208 10.36 -6.82 4.87
CA TRP A 208 9.93 -5.46 4.57
C TRP A 208 10.01 -4.54 5.80
N VAL A 209 9.65 -5.02 7.00
CA VAL A 209 9.78 -4.28 8.27
C VAL A 209 11.23 -3.81 8.52
N GLN A 210 12.22 -4.60 8.09
CA GLN A 210 13.62 -4.19 8.15
C GLN A 210 13.96 -3.16 7.05
N ILE A 211 13.61 -3.48 5.79
CA ILE A 211 13.93 -2.64 4.62
C ILE A 211 13.37 -1.23 4.74
N VAL A 212 12.13 -1.07 5.24
CA VAL A 212 11.47 0.24 5.32
C VAL A 212 12.20 1.22 6.25
N VAL A 213 12.96 0.69 7.20
CA VAL A 213 13.78 1.48 8.13
C VAL A 213 15.20 1.67 7.62
N ASP A 214 15.80 0.61 7.06
CA ASP A 214 17.21 0.64 6.66
C ASP A 214 17.44 1.41 5.36
N ASN A 215 16.42 1.51 4.50
CA ASN A 215 16.56 2.15 3.20
C ASN A 215 15.78 3.48 3.14
N PRO A 216 16.48 4.63 3.08
CA PRO A 216 15.82 5.95 2.98
C PRO A 216 15.02 6.11 1.69
N THR A 217 15.39 5.37 0.64
CA THR A 217 14.75 5.34 -0.67
C THR A 217 13.82 4.15 -0.88
N ALA A 218 13.53 3.37 0.18
CA ALA A 218 12.69 2.18 0.08
C ALA A 218 11.38 2.51 -0.63
N LYS A 219 11.08 1.78 -1.71
CA LYS A 219 9.75 1.81 -2.32
C LYS A 219 8.75 1.38 -1.25
N PHE A 220 7.71 2.19 -1.11
CA PHE A 220 6.92 2.25 0.11
C PHE A 220 6.15 0.94 0.43
N GLY A 221 5.79 0.10 -0.55
CA GLY A 221 5.05 -1.15 -0.31
C GLY A 221 5.89 -2.41 -0.08
N ILE A 222 5.30 -3.44 0.54
CA ILE A 222 5.88 -4.79 0.55
C ILE A 222 6.12 -5.23 -0.90
N LYS A 223 7.30 -5.79 -1.18
CA LYS A 223 7.63 -6.29 -2.51
C LYS A 223 6.62 -7.39 -2.88
N VAL A 224 6.02 -7.31 -4.05
CA VAL A 224 5.02 -8.27 -4.50
C VAL A 224 5.73 -9.59 -4.86
N PRO A 225 5.31 -10.73 -4.31
CA PRO A 225 5.85 -12.03 -4.70
C PRO A 225 5.68 -12.34 -6.20
N GLY A 226 6.52 -13.23 -6.71
CA GLY A 226 6.45 -13.69 -8.10
C GLY A 226 5.19 -14.53 -8.36
N GLY A 227 4.95 -15.54 -7.53
CA GLY A 227 3.81 -16.45 -7.65
C GLY A 227 2.50 -15.87 -7.15
N ASN A 228 1.39 -16.27 -7.78
CA ASN A 228 0.04 -15.87 -7.34
C ASN A 228 -0.32 -16.48 -5.99
N GLU A 229 0.08 -17.73 -5.74
CA GLU A 229 -0.08 -18.38 -4.44
C GLU A 229 0.68 -17.63 -3.33
N ASP A 230 1.90 -17.19 -3.61
CA ASP A 230 2.70 -16.42 -2.66
C ASP A 230 2.07 -15.06 -2.35
N ILE A 231 1.44 -14.41 -3.35
CA ILE A 231 0.67 -13.18 -3.13
C ILE A 231 -0.46 -13.42 -2.12
N VAL A 232 -1.22 -14.52 -2.27
CA VAL A 232 -2.31 -14.88 -1.35
C VAL A 232 -1.77 -15.16 0.05
N LYS A 233 -0.69 -15.95 0.16
CA LYS A 233 -0.05 -16.29 1.45
C LYS A 233 0.50 -15.07 2.18
N VAL A 234 1.21 -14.18 1.47
CA VAL A 234 1.77 -12.96 2.07
C VAL A 234 0.68 -11.97 2.45
N ARG A 235 -0.38 -11.83 1.64
CA ARG A 235 -1.56 -11.03 2.03
C ARG A 235 -2.19 -11.57 3.31
N TYR A 236 -2.46 -12.86 3.37
CA TYR A 236 -3.05 -13.50 4.55
C TYR A 236 -2.18 -13.30 5.79
N ALA A 237 -0.87 -13.55 5.69
CA ALA A 237 0.08 -13.32 6.77
C ALA A 237 0.07 -11.86 7.23
N ALA A 238 0.16 -10.89 6.30
CA ALA A 238 0.15 -9.48 6.65
C ALA A 238 -1.14 -9.08 7.39
N VAL A 239 -2.31 -9.52 6.91
CA VAL A 239 -3.59 -9.19 7.58
C VAL A 239 -3.66 -9.81 8.97
N LYS A 240 -3.28 -11.08 9.15
CA LYS A 240 -3.25 -11.72 10.48
C LYS A 240 -2.25 -11.07 11.43
N LEU A 241 -1.21 -10.43 10.90
CA LEU A 241 -0.22 -9.67 11.65
C LEU A 241 -0.62 -8.20 11.83
N GLY A 242 -1.78 -7.75 11.35
CA GLY A 242 -2.22 -6.36 11.46
C GLY A 242 -1.42 -5.38 10.57
N LEU A 243 -0.94 -5.86 9.43
CA LEU A 243 -0.10 -5.14 8.47
C LEU A 243 -0.84 -4.96 7.13
N GLU A 244 -2.17 -4.99 7.13
CA GLU A 244 -3.02 -4.97 5.94
C GLU A 244 -2.82 -3.72 5.08
N LEU A 245 -2.52 -2.57 5.70
CA LEU A 245 -2.24 -1.31 5.01
C LEU A 245 -1.12 -1.45 3.98
N TYR A 246 -0.12 -2.29 4.27
CA TYR A 246 1.10 -2.43 3.48
C TYR A 246 0.98 -3.47 2.35
N VAL A 247 -0.13 -4.21 2.29
CA VAL A 247 -0.41 -5.22 1.25
C VAL A 247 -1.65 -4.90 0.41
N ARG A 248 -2.27 -3.72 0.54
CA ARG A 248 -3.46 -3.35 -0.25
C ARG A 248 -3.25 -3.48 -1.76
N HIS A 249 -2.07 -3.15 -2.26
CA HIS A 249 -1.74 -3.25 -3.68
C HIS A 249 -1.66 -4.71 -4.19
N PHE A 250 -1.52 -5.70 -3.31
CA PHE A 250 -1.45 -7.11 -3.68
C PHE A 250 -2.75 -7.57 -4.32
N VAL A 251 -3.90 -7.16 -3.75
CA VAL A 251 -5.23 -7.50 -4.26
C VAL A 251 -5.39 -7.01 -5.69
N ARG A 252 -4.99 -5.76 -5.98
CA ARG A 252 -5.04 -5.20 -7.34
C ARG A 252 -4.19 -6.02 -8.30
N ILE A 253 -2.92 -6.28 -7.94
CA ILE A 253 -2.00 -7.02 -8.82
C ILE A 253 -2.47 -8.45 -9.04
N TYR A 254 -3.01 -9.10 -8.01
CA TYR A 254 -3.61 -10.42 -8.14
C TYR A 254 -4.81 -10.39 -9.10
N LYS A 255 -5.75 -9.44 -8.92
CA LYS A 255 -6.91 -9.25 -9.81
C LYS A 255 -6.49 -9.00 -11.26
N ASP A 256 -5.47 -8.18 -11.49
CA ASP A 256 -4.94 -7.89 -12.82
C ASP A 256 -4.36 -9.16 -13.46
N ARG A 257 -3.54 -9.93 -12.73
CA ARG A 257 -2.98 -11.20 -13.21
C ARG A 257 -4.02 -12.29 -13.42
N LEU A 258 -5.11 -12.26 -12.67
CA LEU A 258 -6.20 -13.22 -12.78
C LEU A 258 -7.07 -12.99 -14.02
N ARG A 259 -7.15 -11.74 -14.51
CA ARG A 259 -8.01 -11.33 -15.63
C ARG A 259 -7.78 -12.15 -16.90
N ASP A 260 -6.55 -12.55 -17.16
CA ASP A 260 -6.16 -13.15 -18.45
C ASP A 260 -5.90 -14.65 -18.38
N ARG A 261 -6.21 -15.31 -17.25
CA ARG A 261 -5.95 -16.75 -17.06
C ARG A 261 -7.08 -17.48 -16.33
N MET A 262 -7.06 -18.80 -16.33
CA MET A 262 -7.89 -19.62 -15.45
C MET A 262 -7.09 -19.90 -14.15
N PRO A 263 -7.66 -19.66 -12.96
CA PRO A 263 -7.03 -20.11 -11.71
C PRO A 263 -7.05 -21.63 -11.63
N SER A 264 -5.98 -22.23 -11.10
CA SER A 264 -5.92 -23.68 -10.89
C SER A 264 -6.80 -24.09 -9.71
N SER A 265 -7.20 -25.37 -9.63
CA SER A 265 -7.96 -25.87 -8.47
C SER A 265 -7.18 -25.67 -7.16
N ALA A 266 -5.86 -25.94 -7.16
CA ALA A 266 -5.01 -25.71 -5.99
C ALA A 266 -4.97 -24.23 -5.55
N GLU A 267 -4.96 -23.29 -6.51
CA GLU A 267 -5.06 -21.87 -6.19
C GLU A 267 -6.42 -21.50 -5.62
N CYS A 268 -7.51 -22.03 -6.18
CA CYS A 268 -8.87 -21.83 -5.65
C CYS A 268 -9.00 -22.35 -4.20
N GLU A 269 -8.47 -23.54 -3.91
CA GLU A 269 -8.44 -24.11 -2.56
C GLU A 269 -7.62 -23.25 -1.59
N LEU A 270 -6.49 -22.73 -2.04
CA LEU A 270 -5.64 -21.84 -1.24
C LEU A 270 -6.38 -20.53 -0.93
N VAL A 271 -7.01 -19.91 -1.92
CA VAL A 271 -7.77 -18.67 -1.76
C VAL A 271 -8.94 -18.87 -0.79
N GLU A 272 -9.67 -19.98 -0.90
CA GLU A 272 -10.76 -20.31 0.02
C GLU A 272 -10.25 -20.51 1.46
N ARG A 273 -9.16 -21.28 1.63
CA ARG A 273 -8.56 -21.53 2.95
C ARG A 273 -8.01 -20.26 3.61
N MET A 274 -7.57 -19.30 2.81
CA MET A 274 -7.00 -18.03 3.24
C MET A 274 -8.00 -16.86 3.13
N ALA A 275 -9.28 -17.16 2.94
CA ALA A 275 -10.34 -16.15 2.97
C ALA A 275 -10.39 -15.50 4.36
N LEU A 276 -10.46 -14.17 4.39
CA LEU A 276 -10.60 -13.43 5.65
C LEU A 276 -12.05 -13.44 6.16
N ASP A 277 -13.00 -13.39 5.23
CA ASP A 277 -14.44 -13.42 5.45
C ASP A 277 -15.16 -13.80 4.13
N ASP A 278 -16.49 -13.86 4.17
CA ASP A 278 -17.33 -14.17 3.00
C ASP A 278 -17.27 -13.10 1.89
N GLY A 279 -16.82 -11.89 2.21
CA GLY A 279 -16.67 -10.75 1.31
C GLY A 279 -15.23 -10.54 0.85
N ASP A 280 -14.33 -11.50 1.08
CA ASP A 280 -12.91 -11.34 0.77
C ASP A 280 -12.71 -10.99 -0.71
N ASP A 281 -11.99 -9.89 -0.93
CA ASP A 281 -11.74 -9.32 -2.26
C ASP A 281 -11.10 -10.30 -3.26
N VAL A 282 -10.23 -11.19 -2.77
CA VAL A 282 -9.52 -12.18 -3.58
C VAL A 282 -10.46 -13.33 -3.92
N VAL A 283 -11.24 -13.80 -2.95
CA VAL A 283 -12.30 -14.80 -3.16
C VAL A 283 -13.31 -14.31 -4.19
N CYS A 284 -13.80 -13.07 -4.04
CA CYS A 284 -14.73 -12.46 -4.99
C CYS A 284 -14.14 -12.38 -6.40
N ALA A 285 -12.86 -12.01 -6.54
CA ALA A 285 -12.20 -11.95 -7.83
C ALA A 285 -12.10 -13.32 -8.53
N VAL A 286 -11.74 -14.37 -7.77
CA VAL A 286 -11.69 -15.75 -8.29
C VAL A 286 -13.09 -16.21 -8.69
N GLY A 287 -14.10 -16.00 -7.84
CA GLY A 287 -15.48 -16.33 -8.14
C GLY A 287 -16.00 -15.63 -9.40
N GLU A 288 -15.72 -14.34 -9.56
CA GLU A 288 -16.08 -13.56 -10.75
C GLU A 288 -15.39 -14.08 -12.01
N ARG A 289 -14.11 -14.45 -11.92
CA ARG A 289 -13.35 -15.00 -13.04
C ARG A 289 -13.91 -16.35 -13.47
N LEU A 290 -14.15 -17.26 -12.53
CA LEU A 290 -14.71 -18.59 -12.82
C LEU A 290 -16.13 -18.48 -13.42
N ALA A 291 -16.99 -17.63 -12.86
CA ALA A 291 -18.32 -17.36 -13.40
C ALA A 291 -18.25 -16.77 -14.82
N HIS A 292 -17.29 -15.88 -15.08
CA HIS A 292 -17.05 -15.34 -16.42
C HIS A 292 -16.67 -16.43 -17.42
N LEU A 293 -15.70 -17.28 -17.09
CA LEU A 293 -15.24 -18.37 -17.96
C LEU A 293 -16.37 -19.36 -18.27
N ARG A 294 -17.16 -19.72 -17.25
CA ARG A 294 -18.36 -20.58 -17.39
C ARG A 294 -19.39 -19.98 -18.33
N ARG A 295 -19.79 -18.71 -18.12
CA ARG A 295 -20.82 -18.04 -18.95
C ARG A 295 -20.39 -17.82 -20.41
N ARG A 296 -19.10 -17.58 -20.65
CA ARG A 296 -18.57 -17.32 -21.99
C ARG A 296 -18.30 -18.60 -22.79
N GLN A 297 -18.57 -19.77 -22.20
CA GLN A 297 -18.28 -21.07 -22.81
C GLN A 297 -16.82 -21.18 -23.24
N VAL A 298 -15.92 -20.58 -22.46
CA VAL A 298 -14.47 -20.70 -22.66
C VAL A 298 -14.00 -22.08 -22.18
N LEU A 299 -14.70 -22.63 -21.18
CA LEU A 299 -14.45 -23.96 -20.64
C LEU A 299 -15.10 -25.03 -21.50
N ASP A 300 -14.38 -26.13 -21.73
CA ASP A 300 -14.96 -27.32 -22.34
C ASP A 300 -15.87 -28.10 -21.38
N MET A 301 -16.54 -29.13 -21.88
CA MET A 301 -17.49 -29.92 -21.09
C MET A 301 -16.84 -30.61 -19.87
N TYR A 302 -15.60 -31.07 -20.00
CA TYR A 302 -14.87 -31.73 -18.92
C TYR A 302 -14.41 -30.72 -17.87
N GLU A 303 -13.95 -29.54 -18.29
CA GLU A 303 -13.58 -28.44 -17.41
C GLU A 303 -14.79 -27.90 -16.63
N VAL A 304 -15.96 -27.81 -17.27
CA VAL A 304 -17.21 -27.46 -16.58
C VAL A 304 -17.57 -28.53 -15.54
N ALA A 305 -17.51 -29.82 -15.89
CA ALA A 305 -17.81 -30.89 -14.94
C ALA A 305 -16.84 -30.89 -13.75
N ALA A 306 -15.54 -30.68 -13.99
CA ALA A 306 -14.53 -30.57 -12.96
C ALA A 306 -14.75 -29.35 -12.07
N LEU A 307 -15.16 -28.21 -12.65
CA LEU A 307 -15.52 -27.02 -11.88
C LEU A 307 -16.75 -27.27 -10.99
N GLU A 308 -17.81 -27.90 -11.50
CA GLU A 308 -19.00 -28.20 -10.68
C GLU A 308 -18.68 -29.19 -9.56
N GLU A 309 -17.85 -30.21 -9.82
CA GLU A 309 -17.36 -31.11 -8.78
C GLU A 309 -16.55 -30.34 -7.72
N PHE A 310 -15.68 -29.44 -8.14
CA PHE A 310 -14.91 -28.58 -7.25
C PHE A 310 -15.85 -27.70 -6.38
N LEU A 311 -16.78 -26.97 -6.99
CA LEU A 311 -17.70 -26.09 -6.26
C LEU A 311 -18.60 -26.87 -5.30
N SER A 312 -18.89 -28.14 -5.56
CA SER A 312 -19.64 -28.98 -4.62
C SER A 312 -18.90 -29.27 -3.30
N LYS A 313 -17.57 -29.14 -3.29
CA LYS A 313 -16.69 -29.38 -2.13
C LYS A 313 -16.23 -28.08 -1.45
N HIS A 314 -16.45 -26.94 -2.11
CA HIS A 314 -15.88 -25.64 -1.77
C HIS A 314 -16.96 -24.57 -1.67
N GLU A 315 -17.64 -24.53 -0.51
CA GLU A 315 -18.85 -23.74 -0.32
C GLU A 315 -18.60 -22.23 -0.47
N VAL A 316 -17.48 -21.71 0.05
CA VAL A 316 -17.14 -20.29 -0.03
C VAL A 316 -16.93 -19.89 -1.49
N MET A 317 -16.16 -20.68 -2.24
CA MET A 317 -15.96 -20.41 -3.67
C MET A 317 -17.26 -20.57 -4.48
N ALA A 318 -18.08 -21.58 -4.16
CA ALA A 318 -19.39 -21.76 -4.78
C ALA A 318 -20.28 -20.53 -4.60
N ARG A 319 -20.38 -20.02 -3.38
CA ARG A 319 -21.12 -18.77 -3.10
C ARG A 319 -20.59 -17.60 -3.92
N ALA A 320 -19.27 -17.43 -4.00
CA ALA A 320 -18.66 -16.34 -4.77
C ALA A 320 -18.97 -16.44 -6.28
N VAL A 321 -18.88 -17.63 -6.86
CA VAL A 321 -19.22 -17.89 -8.27
C VAL A 321 -20.70 -17.61 -8.55
N PHE A 322 -21.61 -18.16 -7.73
CA PHE A 322 -23.05 -17.97 -7.94
C PHE A 322 -23.47 -16.51 -7.72
N ALA A 323 -22.92 -15.83 -6.72
CA ALA A 323 -23.17 -14.41 -6.50
C ALA A 323 -22.73 -13.57 -7.71
N ALA A 324 -21.60 -13.90 -8.35
CA ALA A 324 -21.15 -13.24 -9.55
C ALA A 324 -22.07 -13.48 -10.75
N ASP A 325 -22.66 -14.67 -10.89
CA ASP A 325 -23.68 -14.96 -11.91
C ASP A 325 -24.97 -14.16 -11.70
N GLU A 326 -25.49 -14.12 -10.47
CA GLU A 326 -26.71 -13.38 -10.15
C GLU A 326 -26.53 -11.88 -10.39
N ARG A 327 -25.38 -11.29 -10.05
CA ARG A 327 -25.07 -9.87 -10.36
C ARG A 327 -25.20 -9.57 -11.86
N VAL A 328 -24.71 -10.46 -12.72
CA VAL A 328 -24.80 -10.29 -14.18
C VAL A 328 -26.22 -10.46 -14.69
N LYS A 329 -27.01 -11.38 -14.12
CA LYS A 329 -28.43 -11.54 -14.47
C LYS A 329 -29.21 -10.27 -14.12
N HIS A 330 -29.03 -9.72 -12.92
CA HIS A 330 -29.70 -8.48 -12.50
C HIS A 330 -29.30 -7.29 -13.39
N ALA A 331 -28.02 -7.13 -13.72
CA ALA A 331 -27.54 -6.05 -14.58
C ALA A 331 -28.13 -6.09 -16.02
N ARG A 332 -28.58 -7.26 -16.50
CA ARG A 332 -29.26 -7.40 -17.80
C ARG A 332 -30.73 -6.99 -17.76
N HIS A 333 -31.40 -7.13 -16.62
CA HIS A 333 -32.82 -6.76 -16.49
C HIS A 333 -33.03 -5.25 -16.30
N GLN A 334 -31.98 -4.52 -15.93
CA GLN A 334 -32.02 -3.06 -15.75
C GLN A 334 -31.70 -2.27 -17.03
N ARG A 335 -31.38 -2.94 -18.14
CA ARG A 335 -31.06 -2.32 -19.44
C ARG A 335 -32.22 -2.45 -20.40
#